data_AF-A0A428FRT8-F1
#
_entry.id   AF-A0A428FRT8-F1
#
_cell.length_a   1.000
_cell.length_b   1.000
_cell.length_c   1.000
_cell.angle_alpha   90.00
_cell.angle_beta   90.00
_cell.angle_gamma   90.00
#
_symmetry.space_group_name_H-M   'P 1'
#
loop_
_entity.id
_entity.type
_entity.pdbx_description
1 polymer ?
#
loop_
_entity_poly.entity_id
_entity_poly.type
_entity_poly.pdbx_seq_one_letter_code
_entity_poly.pdbx_strand_id
1 'polypeptide(L)'
;MMNRVLKKATVFPGFCKKHDAIFESIENKNLIKNTSIEDYIFLYSYRALVNEYWLLNSLTGKNNNKLSEFIKGNPRLSAYPHDMVEKSIQANFDSLDNYKGMKMKFEKYIDERGALSDYSSDFKITYSKLDMLSLEFAATAIVNRSKLVKAIGIVDNFNTKVPICVGILPEYENIPNLFFAISTKDNSDIINFINTYKNGFFIQNLVVLNSQNIVFAPEFYDRKIRSGEFEKFEKIRNNFTNVDLFECLGFDFLSNQLENKKSHLKNILSSGK
;
A
#
# COMPACT_ATOMS: atom_id res chain seq x y z
N MET A 1 3.21 6.98 -21.96
CA MET A 1 3.78 5.86 -21.19
C MET A 1 3.34 5.99 -19.72
N MET A 2 2.15 5.51 -19.37
CA MET A 2 1.84 5.13 -17.99
C MET A 2 1.55 3.63 -18.01
N ASN A 3 2.67 2.93 -18.06
CA ASN A 3 2.81 1.53 -17.78
C ASN A 3 2.03 1.20 -16.48
N ARG A 4 0.79 0.68 -16.59
CA ARG A 4 0.20 -0.14 -15.52
C ARG A 4 0.96 -1.46 -15.51
N VAL A 5 2.19 -1.37 -15.03
CA VAL A 5 3.20 -2.40 -15.18
C VAL A 5 3.52 -2.87 -13.79
N LEU A 6 3.51 -4.18 -13.63
CA LEU A 6 4.50 -4.83 -12.77
C LEU A 6 5.86 -4.35 -13.19
N LYS A 7 6.24 -3.23 -12.59
CA LYS A 7 7.54 -2.64 -12.79
C LYS A 7 8.50 -3.63 -12.17
N LYS A 8 9.33 -4.27 -13.00
CA LYS A 8 10.67 -4.71 -12.55
C LYS A 8 11.19 -3.58 -11.68
N ALA A 9 11.62 -3.89 -10.45
CA ALA A 9 12.00 -2.93 -9.42
C ALA A 9 12.59 -1.65 -10.04
N THR A 10 11.74 -0.65 -10.23
CA THR A 10 12.15 0.65 -10.77
C THR A 10 11.73 1.66 -9.74
N VAL A 11 12.70 2.47 -9.36
CA VAL A 11 12.55 3.57 -8.43
C VAL A 11 11.34 4.39 -8.86
N PHE A 12 10.49 4.73 -7.88
CA PHE A 12 9.41 5.69 -8.08
C PHE A 12 9.98 6.91 -8.83
N PRO A 13 9.45 7.33 -9.99
CA PRO A 13 10.13 8.28 -10.88
C PRO A 13 10.22 9.73 -10.33
N GLY A 14 9.96 9.92 -9.03
CA GLY A 14 9.79 11.22 -8.41
C GLY A 14 8.49 11.91 -8.88
N PHE A 15 8.12 12.97 -8.18
CA PHE A 15 7.12 13.92 -8.63
C PHE A 15 7.80 14.99 -9.48
N CYS A 16 8.56 15.87 -8.84
CA CYS A 16 9.45 16.84 -9.46
C CYS A 16 10.49 17.25 -8.42
N LYS A 17 11.64 17.79 -8.84
CA LYS A 17 12.76 18.14 -7.95
C LYS A 17 12.35 18.86 -6.66
N LYS A 18 11.36 19.77 -6.71
CA LYS A 18 10.86 20.49 -5.54
C LYS A 18 10.06 19.60 -4.59
N HIS A 19 9.17 18.75 -5.10
CA HIS A 19 8.38 17.85 -4.26
C HIS A 19 9.17 16.61 -3.83
N ASP A 20 10.19 16.22 -4.58
CA ASP A 20 11.10 15.13 -4.22
C ASP A 20 11.97 15.51 -3.02
N ALA A 21 12.30 16.80 -2.87
CA ALA A 21 13.02 17.33 -1.71
C ALA A 21 12.30 17.03 -0.38
N ILE A 22 10.96 16.95 -0.37
CA ILE A 22 10.17 16.60 0.83
C ILE A 22 10.53 15.21 1.36
N PHE A 23 10.97 14.30 0.49
CA PHE A 23 11.25 12.91 0.85
C PHE A 23 12.74 12.65 1.07
N GLU A 24 13.59 13.68 1.03
CA GLU A 24 15.04 13.50 1.15
C GLU A 24 15.43 12.84 2.49
N SER A 25 14.73 13.18 3.58
CA SER A 25 14.96 12.62 4.92
C SER A 25 14.69 11.11 5.05
N ILE A 26 13.93 10.53 4.11
CA ILE A 26 13.59 9.09 4.08
C ILE A 26 14.27 8.34 2.93
N GLU A 27 15.00 9.04 2.05
CA GLU A 27 15.70 8.48 0.89
C GLU A 27 17.22 8.58 1.04
N ASN A 28 17.73 9.64 1.68
CA ASN A 28 19.15 9.85 1.91
C ASN A 28 19.65 9.05 3.12
N LYS A 29 20.61 8.15 2.86
CA LYS A 29 21.23 7.26 3.86
C LYS A 29 21.84 7.97 5.08
N ASN A 30 22.30 9.21 4.90
CA ASN A 30 22.89 9.97 5.99
C ASN A 30 21.82 10.67 6.85
N LEU A 31 20.68 11.03 6.25
CA LEU A 31 19.60 11.73 6.94
C LEU A 31 18.68 10.75 7.68
N ILE A 32 18.38 9.59 7.08
CA ILE A 32 17.45 8.61 7.64
C ILE A 32 17.85 8.09 9.03
N LYS A 33 19.15 8.10 9.35
CA LYS A 33 19.68 7.72 10.67
C LYS A 33 19.09 8.56 11.81
N ASN A 34 18.67 9.78 11.52
CA ASN A 34 18.06 10.69 12.48
C ASN A 34 16.52 10.74 12.37
N THR A 35 15.93 10.01 11.41
CA THR A 35 14.49 9.97 11.18
C THR A 35 13.85 8.91 12.09
N SER A 36 12.82 9.28 12.84
CA SER A 36 12.07 8.32 13.66
C SER A 36 11.24 7.38 12.79
N ILE A 37 10.86 6.21 13.31
CA ILE A 37 9.97 5.28 12.58
C ILE A 37 8.62 5.95 12.25
N GLU A 38 8.10 6.78 13.15
CA GLU A 38 6.83 7.48 12.94
C GLU A 38 6.94 8.53 11.85
N ASP A 39 8.01 9.32 11.83
CA ASP A 39 8.28 10.31 10.77
C ASP A 39 8.47 9.64 9.40
N TYR A 40 9.18 8.50 9.39
CA TYR A 40 9.35 7.68 8.21
C TYR A 40 8.01 7.19 7.66
N ILE A 41 7.14 6.67 8.53
CA ILE A 41 5.77 6.25 8.17
C ILE A 41 4.96 7.44 7.68
N PHE A 42 5.03 8.59 8.35
CA PHE A 42 4.27 9.78 8.02
C PHE A 42 4.58 10.26 6.60
N LEU A 43 5.87 10.40 6.26
CA LEU A 43 6.31 10.83 4.93
C LEU A 43 6.02 9.79 3.84
N TYR A 44 6.20 8.50 4.11
CA TYR A 44 5.81 7.45 3.16
C TYR A 44 4.30 7.46 2.87
N SER A 45 3.50 7.72 3.89
CA SER A 45 2.05 7.79 3.78
C SER A 45 1.60 9.03 3.01
N TYR A 46 2.25 10.17 3.23
CA TYR A 46 2.06 11.37 2.42
C TYR A 46 2.42 11.10 0.95
N ARG A 47 3.54 10.44 0.68
CA ARG A 47 3.95 10.04 -0.66
C ARG A 47 2.90 9.18 -1.35
N ALA A 48 2.39 8.15 -0.65
CA ALA A 48 1.36 7.27 -1.18
C ALA A 48 0.05 8.04 -1.49
N LEU A 49 -0.35 8.95 -0.61
CA LEU A 49 -1.55 9.76 -0.77
C LEU A 49 -1.45 10.72 -1.96
N VAL A 50 -0.33 11.46 -2.09
CA VAL A 50 -0.13 12.40 -3.19
C VAL A 50 -0.11 11.65 -4.52
N ASN A 51 0.47 10.45 -4.55
CA ASN A 51 0.44 9.57 -5.72
C ASN A 51 -0.98 9.17 -6.12
N GLU A 52 -1.77 8.68 -5.18
CA GLU A 52 -3.16 8.29 -5.44
C GLU A 52 -3.99 9.50 -5.88
N TYR A 53 -3.84 10.64 -5.21
CA TYR A 53 -4.51 11.89 -5.53
C TYR A 53 -4.15 12.37 -6.94
N TRP A 54 -2.86 12.39 -7.29
CA TRP A 54 -2.40 12.83 -8.60
C TRP A 54 -2.92 11.91 -9.71
N LEU A 55 -2.87 10.59 -9.49
CA LEU A 55 -3.38 9.61 -10.44
C LEU A 55 -4.88 9.83 -10.69
N LEU A 56 -5.68 9.89 -9.61
CA LEU A 56 -7.10 10.18 -9.72
C LEU A 56 -7.31 11.50 -10.45
N ASN A 57 -6.73 12.60 -9.94
CA ASN A 57 -6.87 13.94 -10.53
C ASN A 57 -6.50 13.99 -12.03
N SER A 58 -5.51 13.19 -12.46
CA SER A 58 -5.07 13.11 -13.87
C SER A 58 -6.08 12.39 -14.78
N LEU A 59 -6.79 11.40 -14.24
CA LEU A 59 -7.85 10.66 -14.90
C LEU A 59 -9.18 11.42 -14.88
N THR A 60 -9.33 12.34 -13.91
CA THR A 60 -10.57 13.08 -13.65
C THR A 60 -10.58 14.51 -14.19
N GLY A 61 -9.47 15.03 -14.72
CA GLY A 61 -9.41 16.37 -15.30
C GLY A 61 -10.36 16.54 -16.49
N LYS A 62 -10.80 17.78 -16.77
CA LYS A 62 -11.85 18.22 -17.74
C LYS A 62 -11.80 17.67 -19.19
N ASN A 63 -10.88 16.78 -19.55
CA ASN A 63 -10.84 16.08 -20.83
C ASN A 63 -11.32 14.63 -20.66
N ASN A 64 -12.62 14.38 -20.87
CA ASN A 64 -13.21 13.03 -20.90
C ASN A 64 -12.49 12.05 -21.83
N ASN A 65 -11.79 12.54 -22.85
CA ASN A 65 -10.99 11.71 -23.75
C ASN A 65 -9.85 10.98 -23.04
N LYS A 66 -9.26 11.55 -21.98
CA LYS A 66 -8.15 10.90 -21.26
C LYS A 66 -8.57 9.63 -20.54
N LEU A 67 -9.77 9.59 -19.96
CA LEU A 67 -10.29 8.41 -19.29
C LEU A 67 -10.60 7.30 -20.31
N SER A 68 -11.23 7.65 -21.43
CA SER A 68 -11.51 6.67 -22.49
C SER A 68 -10.25 6.18 -23.19
N GLU A 69 -9.29 7.06 -23.50
CA GLU A 69 -7.97 6.68 -24.02
C GLU A 69 -7.20 5.79 -23.03
N PHE A 70 -7.32 6.06 -21.74
CA PHE A 70 -6.72 5.25 -20.70
C PHE A 70 -7.36 3.87 -20.58
N ILE A 71 -8.69 3.76 -20.66
CA ILE A 71 -9.39 2.46 -20.66
C ILE A 71 -9.01 1.66 -21.91
N LYS A 72 -9.04 2.29 -23.09
CA LYS A 72 -8.70 1.66 -24.38
C LYS A 72 -7.22 1.26 -24.47
N GLY A 73 -6.32 2.09 -23.96
CA GLY A 73 -4.88 1.83 -23.94
C GLY A 73 -4.45 0.83 -22.87
N ASN A 74 -5.37 0.32 -22.05
CA ASN A 74 -5.08 -0.62 -20.98
C ASN A 74 -5.63 -2.03 -21.32
N PRO A 75 -4.77 -3.00 -21.69
CA PRO A 75 -5.19 -4.34 -22.10
C PRO A 75 -6.02 -5.10 -21.05
N ARG A 76 -5.91 -4.72 -19.77
CA ARG A 76 -6.66 -5.33 -18.67
C ARG A 76 -8.00 -4.67 -18.44
N LEU A 77 -8.16 -3.38 -18.74
CA LEU A 77 -9.44 -2.71 -18.66
C LEU A 77 -10.28 -2.88 -19.91
N SER A 78 -9.64 -3.02 -21.08
CA SER A 78 -10.33 -3.28 -22.34
C SER A 78 -11.08 -4.62 -22.35
N ALA A 79 -10.73 -5.53 -21.43
CA ALA A 79 -11.42 -6.81 -21.23
C ALA A 79 -12.75 -6.67 -20.47
N TYR A 80 -13.02 -5.51 -19.86
CA TYR A 80 -14.26 -5.24 -19.13
C TYR A 80 -15.14 -4.24 -19.90
N PRO A 81 -16.47 -4.27 -19.69
CA PRO A 81 -17.36 -3.26 -20.25
C PRO A 81 -16.89 -1.85 -19.89
N HIS A 82 -16.69 -1.00 -20.90
CA HIS A 82 -16.14 0.35 -20.74
C HIS A 82 -16.96 1.18 -19.73
N ASP A 83 -18.28 1.07 -19.79
CA ASP A 83 -19.22 1.78 -18.90
C ASP A 83 -19.09 1.32 -17.44
N MET A 84 -18.81 0.04 -17.19
CA MET A 84 -18.58 -0.49 -15.84
C MET A 84 -17.27 0.04 -15.24
N VAL A 85 -16.19 0.03 -16.05
CA VAL A 85 -14.88 0.55 -15.65
C VAL A 85 -14.96 2.05 -15.40
N GLU A 86 -15.62 2.77 -16.31
CA GLU A 86 -15.85 4.20 -16.21
C GLU A 86 -16.67 4.55 -14.98
N LYS A 87 -17.80 3.88 -14.71
CA LYS A 87 -18.60 4.05 -13.49
C LYS A 87 -17.81 3.76 -12.20
N SER A 88 -16.93 2.75 -12.22
CA SER A 88 -16.12 2.36 -11.06
C SER A 88 -15.01 3.37 -10.77
N ILE A 89 -14.34 3.87 -11.82
CA ILE A 89 -13.45 5.03 -11.70
C ILE A 89 -14.28 6.24 -11.27
N GLN A 90 -15.53 6.33 -11.74
CA GLN A 90 -16.39 7.45 -11.44
C GLN A 90 -16.86 7.55 -9.99
N ALA A 91 -17.15 6.41 -9.37
CA ALA A 91 -17.44 6.36 -7.94
C ALA A 91 -16.26 6.83 -7.06
N ASN A 92 -15.04 6.89 -7.60
CA ASN A 92 -13.90 7.48 -6.90
C ASN A 92 -13.77 9.00 -7.10
N PHE A 93 -14.54 9.67 -7.99
CA PHE A 93 -14.54 11.15 -8.10
C PHE A 93 -15.06 11.81 -6.82
N ASP A 94 -16.15 11.30 -6.24
CA ASP A 94 -16.70 11.80 -4.96
C ASP A 94 -15.70 11.63 -3.81
N SER A 95 -14.71 10.76 -3.98
CA SER A 95 -13.62 10.58 -3.03
C SER A 95 -12.45 11.54 -3.24
N LEU A 96 -12.32 12.22 -4.39
CA LEU A 96 -11.21 13.12 -4.71
C LEU A 96 -11.10 14.28 -3.70
N ASP A 97 -12.24 14.82 -3.24
CA ASP A 97 -12.27 15.82 -2.18
C ASP A 97 -11.75 15.28 -0.85
N ASN A 98 -12.00 14.00 -0.56
CA ASN A 98 -11.44 13.35 0.64
C ASN A 98 -9.92 13.18 0.53
N TYR A 99 -9.40 12.81 -0.66
CA TYR A 99 -7.95 12.76 -0.91
C TYR A 99 -7.30 14.14 -0.80
N LYS A 100 -7.93 15.17 -1.38
CA LYS A 100 -7.46 16.55 -1.28
C LYS A 100 -7.46 17.05 0.16
N GLY A 101 -8.54 16.79 0.90
CA GLY A 101 -8.65 17.16 2.32
C GLY A 101 -7.60 16.47 3.18
N MET A 102 -7.35 15.17 2.97
CA MET A 102 -6.29 14.44 3.66
C MET A 102 -4.91 14.98 3.30
N LYS A 103 -4.67 15.30 2.01
CA LYS A 103 -3.41 15.89 1.55
C LYS A 103 -3.14 17.20 2.28
N MET A 104 -4.14 18.09 2.35
CA MET A 104 -4.03 19.35 3.09
C MET A 104 -3.77 19.13 4.58
N LYS A 105 -4.33 18.07 5.20
CA LYS A 105 -4.02 17.74 6.61
C LYS A 105 -2.56 17.33 6.79
N PHE A 106 -1.98 16.52 5.91
CA PHE A 106 -0.54 16.19 5.96
C PHE A 106 0.32 17.45 5.75
N GLU A 107 0.01 18.28 4.76
CA GLU A 107 0.80 19.46 4.40
C GLU A 107 0.85 20.53 5.49
N LYS A 108 -0.07 20.51 6.47
CA LYS A 108 0.03 21.38 7.66
C LYS A 108 1.28 21.11 8.49
N TYR A 109 1.81 19.89 8.42
CA TYR A 109 2.91 19.42 9.27
C TYR A 109 4.22 19.27 8.53
N ILE A 110 4.23 19.47 7.20
CA ILE A 110 5.38 19.26 6.32
C ILE A 110 5.77 20.60 5.72
N ASP A 111 7.01 21.04 5.96
CA ASP A 111 7.53 22.24 5.30
C ASP A 111 8.04 21.96 3.87
N GLU A 112 8.53 23.00 3.19
CA GLU A 112 9.02 22.88 1.81
C GLU A 112 10.26 21.99 1.63
N ARG A 113 10.94 21.61 2.73
CA ARG A 113 12.12 20.74 2.77
C ARG A 113 11.82 19.37 3.37
N GLY A 114 10.56 19.10 3.71
CA GLY A 114 10.15 17.85 4.35
C GLY A 114 10.43 17.75 5.84
N ALA A 115 10.79 18.86 6.50
CA ALA A 115 10.88 18.88 7.95
C ALA A 115 9.48 18.79 8.57
N LEU A 116 9.36 18.01 9.65
CA LEU A 116 8.10 17.72 10.31
C LEU A 116 7.94 18.52 11.59
N SER A 117 6.75 19.07 11.78
CA SER A 117 6.26 19.55 13.08
C SER A 117 5.41 18.47 13.76
N ASP A 118 5.06 18.67 15.02
CA ASP A 118 4.29 17.68 15.79
C ASP A 118 2.88 17.47 15.22
N TYR A 119 2.68 16.31 14.59
CA TYR A 119 1.41 15.85 14.01
C TYR A 119 0.61 14.92 14.94
N SER A 120 1.11 14.66 16.16
CA SER A 120 0.49 13.72 17.11
C SER A 120 -0.89 14.17 17.58
N SER A 121 -1.26 15.45 17.42
CA SER A 121 -2.59 15.96 17.73
C SER A 121 -3.66 15.43 16.78
N ASP A 122 -3.33 15.31 15.49
CA ASP A 122 -4.29 15.09 14.41
C ASP A 122 -4.22 13.68 13.82
N PHE A 123 -3.08 13.02 13.98
CA PHE A 123 -2.84 11.69 13.41
C PHE A 123 -2.69 10.62 14.47
N LYS A 124 -3.06 9.40 14.08
CA LYS A 124 -2.79 8.18 14.82
C LYS A 124 -2.02 7.22 13.94
N ILE A 125 -0.85 6.82 14.41
CA ILE A 125 0.03 5.87 13.75
C ILE A 125 0.07 4.59 14.59
N THR A 126 0.01 3.45 13.93
CA THR A 126 0.40 2.17 14.51
C THR A 126 1.36 1.46 13.56
N TYR A 127 2.31 0.72 14.11
CA TYR A 127 3.21 -0.10 13.34
C TYR A 127 3.61 -1.37 14.07
N SER A 128 4.09 -2.34 13.31
CA SER A 128 4.65 -3.59 13.80
C SER A 128 5.93 -3.86 13.05
N LYS A 129 6.99 -4.19 13.78
CA LYS A 129 8.21 -4.71 13.16
C LYS A 129 7.94 -6.11 12.64
N LEU A 130 8.48 -6.41 11.46
CA LEU A 130 8.37 -7.71 10.81
C LEU A 130 9.73 -8.43 10.92
N ASP A 131 10.17 -8.64 12.17
CA ASP A 131 11.53 -9.03 12.59
C ASP A 131 12.03 -10.41 12.10
N MET A 132 11.31 -11.11 11.22
CA MET A 132 11.65 -12.47 10.77
C MET A 132 11.59 -12.70 9.25
N LEU A 133 11.47 -11.64 8.45
CA LEU A 133 11.27 -11.76 7.01
C LEU A 133 12.27 -10.90 6.25
N SER A 134 13.06 -11.50 5.35
CA SER A 134 13.58 -10.73 4.22
C SER A 134 12.37 -10.29 3.40
N LEU A 135 11.91 -9.04 3.58
CA LEU A 135 10.79 -8.53 2.80
C LEU A 135 11.26 -8.28 1.37
N GLU A 136 10.78 -9.13 0.47
CA GLU A 136 11.11 -9.06 -0.95
C GLU A 136 10.08 -8.25 -1.75
N PHE A 137 9.21 -7.52 -1.05
CA PHE A 137 8.30 -6.58 -1.66
C PHE A 137 8.03 -5.38 -0.75
N ALA A 138 7.63 -4.28 -1.37
CA ALA A 138 7.17 -3.07 -0.72
C ALA A 138 5.84 -2.66 -1.32
N ALA A 139 4.90 -2.21 -0.48
CA ALA A 139 3.61 -1.74 -0.94
C ALA A 139 3.03 -0.72 0.03
N THR A 140 2.37 0.29 -0.53
CA THR A 140 1.53 1.23 0.22
C THR A 140 0.16 1.28 -0.42
N ALA A 141 -0.89 1.32 0.38
CA ALA A 141 -2.26 1.42 -0.08
C ALA A 141 -2.98 2.56 0.63
N ILE A 142 -3.86 3.23 -0.13
CA ILE A 142 -4.88 4.10 0.45
C ILE A 142 -6.20 3.32 0.49
N VAL A 143 -6.64 3.00 1.70
CA VAL A 143 -7.84 2.22 1.95
C VAL A 143 -8.96 3.16 2.37
N ASN A 144 -10.13 3.02 1.74
CA ASN A 144 -11.35 3.73 2.12
C ASN A 144 -12.36 2.78 2.79
N ARG A 145 -13.35 3.36 3.48
CA ARG A 145 -14.40 2.64 4.22
C ARG A 145 -15.01 1.51 3.40
N SER A 146 -15.41 1.79 2.16
CA SER A 146 -16.17 0.86 1.33
C SER A 146 -15.38 -0.41 0.99
N LYS A 147 -14.05 -0.31 0.83
CA LYS A 147 -13.19 -1.48 0.61
C LYS A 147 -12.91 -2.24 1.89
N LEU A 148 -12.65 -1.54 3.00
CA LEU A 148 -12.36 -2.19 4.27
C LEU A 148 -13.58 -2.90 4.85
N VAL A 149 -14.73 -2.22 4.95
CA VAL A 149 -16.00 -2.75 5.46
C VAL A 149 -16.46 -3.98 4.68
N LYS A 150 -16.34 -3.95 3.35
CA LYS A 150 -16.67 -5.10 2.50
C LYS A 150 -15.73 -6.30 2.70
N ALA A 151 -14.48 -6.04 3.03
CA ALA A 151 -13.46 -7.09 3.17
C ALA A 151 -13.37 -7.67 4.59
N ILE A 152 -13.85 -6.96 5.61
CA ILE A 152 -13.88 -7.41 7.02
C ILE A 152 -15.27 -7.86 7.48
N GLY A 153 -16.32 -7.71 6.65
CA GLY A 153 -17.68 -8.11 6.99
C GLY A 153 -18.33 -7.33 8.13
N ILE A 154 -17.73 -6.21 8.58
CA ILE A 154 -18.27 -5.39 9.69
C ILE A 154 -19.26 -4.39 9.12
N VAL A 155 -20.54 -4.76 9.19
CA VAL A 155 -21.66 -3.88 8.87
C VAL A 155 -21.75 -2.76 9.91
N ASP A 156 -21.51 -1.53 9.46
CA ASP A 156 -22.07 -0.26 9.95
C ASP A 156 -21.58 0.49 11.21
N ASN A 157 -20.41 0.24 11.80
CA ASN A 157 -19.94 1.09 12.92
C ASN A 157 -18.77 2.05 12.65
N PHE A 158 -18.19 2.07 11.45
CA PHE A 158 -17.07 2.96 11.14
C PHE A 158 -17.46 4.07 10.16
N ASN A 159 -17.77 5.27 10.66
CA ASN A 159 -18.17 6.42 9.84
C ASN A 159 -16.95 7.18 9.27
N THR A 160 -16.07 6.49 8.53
CA THR A 160 -14.80 7.10 8.10
C THR A 160 -14.92 7.72 6.71
N LYS A 161 -15.01 9.06 6.67
CA LYS A 161 -14.92 9.86 5.43
C LYS A 161 -13.48 10.09 4.96
N VAL A 162 -12.49 9.79 5.81
CA VAL A 162 -11.07 10.10 5.57
C VAL A 162 -10.30 8.83 5.17
N PRO A 163 -9.42 8.87 4.16
CA PRO A 163 -8.63 7.71 3.77
C PRO A 163 -7.65 7.26 4.87
N ILE A 164 -7.36 5.96 4.89
CA ILE A 164 -6.34 5.35 5.76
C ILE A 164 -5.17 4.95 4.86
N CYS A 165 -3.95 5.29 5.26
CA CYS A 165 -2.78 4.73 4.60
C CYS A 165 -2.30 3.50 5.38
N VAL A 166 -2.06 2.41 4.67
CA VAL A 166 -1.44 1.20 5.20
C VAL A 166 -0.26 0.83 4.31
N GLY A 167 0.73 0.14 4.87
CA GLY A 167 1.84 -0.31 4.05
C GLY A 167 2.71 -1.38 4.69
N ILE A 168 3.47 -2.04 3.81
CA ILE A 168 4.54 -2.97 4.13
C ILE A 168 5.81 -2.40 3.50
N LEU A 169 6.81 -2.10 4.33
CA LEU A 169 8.07 -1.52 3.89
C LEU A 169 9.23 -2.42 4.31
N PRO A 170 10.17 -2.73 3.39
CA PRO A 170 11.36 -3.48 3.72
C PRO A 170 12.31 -2.63 4.57
N GLU A 171 13.23 -3.33 5.25
CA GLU A 171 14.32 -2.72 5.98
C GLU A 171 15.11 -1.76 5.10
N TYR A 172 15.43 -0.60 5.65
CA TYR A 172 16.28 0.39 5.02
C TYR A 172 17.10 1.15 6.07
N GLU A 173 18.42 0.96 6.03
CA GLU A 173 19.36 1.52 7.00
C GLU A 173 19.00 1.15 8.46
N ASN A 174 18.60 2.09 9.30
CA ASN A 174 18.21 1.85 10.70
C ASN A 174 16.70 1.57 10.89
N ILE A 175 15.91 1.62 9.81
CA ILE A 175 14.47 1.35 9.85
C ILE A 175 14.24 -0.14 9.56
N PRO A 176 13.58 -0.89 10.46
CA PRO A 176 13.35 -2.32 10.28
C PRO A 176 12.31 -2.57 9.18
N ASN A 177 12.09 -3.84 8.85
CA ASN A 177 10.90 -4.27 8.12
C ASN A 177 9.64 -3.87 8.90
N LEU A 178 8.67 -3.21 8.26
CA LEU A 178 7.51 -2.63 8.93
C LEU A 178 6.21 -2.98 8.22
N PHE A 179 5.20 -3.33 9.02
CA PHE A 179 3.80 -3.09 8.68
C PHE A 179 3.33 -1.83 9.43
N PHE A 180 2.63 -0.92 8.76
CA PHE A 180 2.08 0.27 9.39
C PHE A 180 0.66 0.59 8.93
N ALA A 181 -0.04 1.36 9.76
CA ALA A 181 -1.27 2.04 9.41
C ALA A 181 -1.30 3.45 10.03
N ILE A 182 -1.75 4.43 9.26
CA ILE A 182 -1.94 5.81 9.70
C ILE A 182 -3.28 6.36 9.21
N SER A 183 -3.95 7.09 10.08
CA SER A 183 -5.09 7.92 9.71
C SER A 183 -5.21 9.12 10.64
N THR A 184 -6.19 9.98 10.38
CA THR A 184 -6.56 11.04 11.31
C THR A 184 -7.19 10.43 12.57
N LYS A 185 -7.09 11.11 13.71
CA LYS A 185 -7.67 10.62 14.97
C LYS A 185 -9.18 10.38 14.90
N ASP A 186 -9.90 11.07 14.02
CA ASP A 186 -11.32 10.83 13.72
C ASP A 186 -11.60 9.38 13.25
N ASN A 187 -10.57 8.66 12.80
CA ASN A 187 -10.64 7.26 12.34
C ASN A 187 -9.89 6.30 13.29
N SER A 188 -9.66 6.69 14.55
CA SER A 188 -8.85 5.93 15.49
C SER A 188 -9.33 4.50 15.72
N ASP A 189 -10.63 4.25 15.59
CA ASP A 189 -11.22 2.94 15.83
C ASP A 189 -10.83 1.93 14.74
N ILE A 190 -10.69 2.37 13.48
CA ILE A 190 -10.17 1.50 12.43
C ILE A 190 -8.69 1.19 12.68
N ILE A 191 -7.91 2.18 13.11
CA ILE A 191 -6.50 1.95 13.44
C ILE A 191 -6.37 0.97 14.61
N ASN A 192 -7.24 1.08 15.62
CA ASN A 192 -7.34 0.11 16.71
C ASN A 192 -7.69 -1.28 16.19
N PHE A 193 -8.69 -1.39 15.31
CA PHE A 193 -9.09 -2.65 14.71
C PHE A 193 -7.93 -3.32 13.98
N ILE A 194 -7.27 -2.60 13.05
CA ILE A 194 -6.11 -3.09 12.31
C ILE A 194 -5.02 -3.53 13.29
N ASN A 195 -4.76 -2.76 14.34
CA ASN A 195 -3.75 -3.09 15.32
C ASN A 195 -4.06 -4.36 16.13
N THR A 196 -5.33 -4.58 16.46
CA THR A 196 -5.79 -5.73 17.25
C THR A 196 -5.82 -7.01 16.43
N TYR A 197 -6.27 -6.95 15.17
CA TYR A 197 -6.55 -8.13 14.36
C TYR A 197 -5.48 -8.44 13.31
N LYS A 198 -4.36 -7.70 13.29
CA LYS A 198 -3.24 -7.95 12.37
C LYS A 198 -2.69 -9.37 12.52
N ASN A 199 -2.68 -10.10 11.41
CA ASN A 199 -1.94 -11.35 11.23
C ASN A 199 -1.31 -11.33 9.82
N GLY A 200 -0.47 -12.32 9.49
CA GLY A 200 0.23 -12.38 8.19
C GLY A 200 -0.68 -12.25 6.97
N PHE A 201 -1.73 -13.07 6.87
CA PHE A 201 -2.68 -13.01 5.75
C PHE A 201 -3.44 -11.69 5.73
N PHE A 202 -3.95 -11.23 6.88
CA PHE A 202 -4.67 -9.98 7.00
C PHE A 202 -3.85 -8.79 6.52
N ILE A 203 -2.62 -8.61 7.04
CA ILE A 203 -1.80 -7.45 6.67
C ILE A 203 -1.39 -7.51 5.20
N GLN A 204 -1.07 -8.71 4.68
CA GLN A 204 -0.75 -8.89 3.28
C GLN A 204 -1.95 -8.55 2.40
N ASN A 205 -3.08 -9.21 2.61
CA ASN A 205 -4.28 -9.05 1.79
C ASN A 205 -4.76 -7.60 1.84
N LEU A 206 -4.80 -6.99 3.03
CA LEU A 206 -5.15 -5.59 3.22
C LEU A 206 -4.28 -4.66 2.36
N VAL A 207 -2.96 -4.85 2.38
CA VAL A 207 -2.03 -3.96 1.67
C VAL A 207 -2.00 -4.25 0.17
N VAL A 208 -1.84 -5.51 -0.24
CA VAL A 208 -1.57 -5.88 -1.64
C VAL A 208 -2.80 -5.85 -2.52
N LEU A 209 -4.00 -6.10 -1.97
CA LEU A 209 -5.25 -5.99 -2.74
C LEU A 209 -5.70 -4.54 -2.91
N ASN A 210 -5.28 -3.64 -2.00
CA ASN A 210 -5.65 -2.23 -2.04
C ASN A 210 -4.54 -1.32 -2.60
N SER A 211 -3.31 -1.82 -2.75
CA SER A 211 -2.19 -1.04 -3.27
C SER A 211 -2.30 -0.85 -4.77
N GLN A 212 -2.11 0.38 -5.25
CA GLN A 212 -1.90 0.63 -6.68
C GLN A 212 -0.46 0.32 -7.11
N ASN A 213 0.50 0.49 -6.20
CA ASN A 213 1.93 0.36 -6.49
C ASN A 213 2.56 -0.66 -5.53
N ILE A 214 2.84 -1.84 -6.07
CA ILE A 214 3.60 -2.88 -5.38
C ILE A 214 4.92 -3.03 -6.12
N VAL A 215 6.01 -2.98 -5.36
CA VAL A 215 7.35 -3.21 -5.87
C VAL A 215 7.80 -4.57 -5.36
N PHE A 216 8.17 -5.45 -6.28
CA PHE A 216 8.71 -6.77 -5.97
C PHE A 216 10.20 -6.82 -6.31
N ALA A 217 10.98 -7.52 -5.49
CA ALA A 217 12.33 -7.92 -5.87
C ALA A 217 12.26 -8.81 -7.13
N PRO A 218 13.14 -8.63 -8.13
CA PRO A 218 13.05 -9.37 -9.39
C PRO A 218 13.01 -10.89 -9.20
N GLU A 219 13.88 -11.42 -8.35
CA GLU A 219 13.97 -12.85 -8.07
C GLU A 219 12.69 -13.38 -7.39
N PHE A 220 12.11 -12.60 -6.49
CA PHE A 220 10.85 -12.95 -5.84
C PHE A 220 9.70 -12.99 -6.84
N TYR A 221 9.63 -11.99 -7.73
CA TYR A 221 8.63 -11.96 -8.79
C TYR A 221 8.72 -13.20 -9.69
N ASP A 222 9.93 -13.57 -10.13
CA ASP A 222 10.14 -14.74 -10.97
C ASP A 222 9.74 -16.04 -10.24
N ARG A 223 10.04 -16.18 -8.94
CA ARG A 223 9.61 -17.33 -8.13
C ARG A 223 8.09 -17.41 -8.02
N LYS A 224 7.41 -16.29 -7.76
CA LYS A 224 5.94 -16.25 -7.64
C LYS A 224 5.21 -16.47 -8.97
N ILE A 225 5.83 -16.13 -10.11
CA ILE A 225 5.32 -16.55 -11.43
C ILE A 225 5.39 -18.07 -11.55
N ARG A 226 6.56 -18.68 -11.27
CA ARG A 226 6.77 -20.13 -11.41
C ARG A 226 5.85 -20.96 -10.51
N SER A 227 5.51 -20.45 -9.32
CA SER A 227 4.59 -21.13 -8.40
C SER A 227 3.11 -20.96 -8.76
N GLY A 228 2.77 -20.10 -9.72
CA GLY A 228 1.39 -19.76 -10.07
C GLY A 228 0.67 -18.88 -9.03
N GLU A 229 1.33 -18.52 -7.93
CA GLU A 229 0.79 -17.61 -6.92
C GLU A 229 0.52 -16.22 -7.51
N PHE A 230 1.38 -15.77 -8.43
CA PHE A 230 1.21 -14.47 -9.07
C PHE A 230 -0.06 -14.43 -9.93
N GLU A 231 -0.37 -15.50 -10.66
CA GLU A 231 -1.60 -15.60 -11.45
C GLU A 231 -2.85 -15.57 -10.56
N LYS A 232 -2.81 -16.25 -9.40
CA LYS A 232 -3.91 -16.22 -8.42
C LYS A 232 -4.10 -14.82 -7.83
N PHE A 233 -3.00 -14.17 -7.45
CA PHE A 233 -3.02 -12.78 -7.00
C PHE A 233 -3.66 -11.85 -8.04
N GLU A 234 -3.27 -11.97 -9.31
CA GLU A 234 -3.86 -11.15 -10.38
C GLU A 234 -5.34 -11.44 -10.60
N LYS A 235 -5.75 -12.71 -10.59
CA LYS A 235 -7.17 -13.09 -10.69
C LYS A 235 -8.01 -12.47 -9.57
N ILE A 236 -7.53 -12.54 -8.33
CA ILE A 236 -8.25 -11.97 -7.17
C ILE A 236 -8.30 -10.46 -7.25
N ARG A 237 -7.16 -9.81 -7.53
CA ARG A 237 -7.11 -8.35 -7.64
C ARG A 237 -8.00 -7.81 -8.76
N ASN A 238 -8.23 -8.59 -9.82
CA ASN A 238 -9.09 -8.21 -10.95
C ASN A 238 -10.56 -8.61 -10.74
N ASN A 239 -10.86 -9.47 -9.76
CA ASN A 239 -12.23 -9.87 -9.43
C ASN A 239 -12.79 -8.95 -8.33
N PHE A 240 -13.83 -8.17 -8.66
CA PHE A 240 -14.47 -7.22 -7.75
C PHE A 240 -15.36 -7.88 -6.66
N THR A 241 -15.06 -9.11 -6.26
CA THR A 241 -15.82 -9.84 -5.24
C THR A 241 -15.36 -9.50 -3.83
N ASN A 242 -16.23 -9.69 -2.83
CA ASN A 242 -15.84 -9.59 -1.42
C ASN A 242 -14.82 -10.70 -1.12
N VAL A 243 -13.69 -10.32 -0.53
CA VAL A 243 -12.59 -11.21 -0.17
C VAL A 243 -12.43 -11.16 1.33
N ASP A 244 -12.35 -12.32 1.98
CA ASP A 244 -11.98 -12.40 3.40
C ASP A 244 -10.48 -12.12 3.54
N LEU A 245 -10.14 -11.02 4.23
CA LEU A 245 -8.74 -10.64 4.43
C LEU A 245 -7.99 -11.63 5.33
N PHE A 246 -8.67 -12.43 6.14
CA PHE A 246 -8.05 -13.35 7.09
C PHE A 246 -7.62 -14.69 6.46
N GLU A 247 -8.12 -15.01 5.26
CA GLU A 247 -7.85 -16.30 4.60
C GLU A 247 -6.62 -16.28 3.69
N CYS A 248 -6.07 -17.47 3.46
CA CYS A 248 -5.09 -17.68 2.39
C CYS A 248 -5.81 -17.70 1.05
N LEU A 249 -5.59 -16.67 0.25
CA LEU A 249 -6.23 -16.52 -1.06
C LEU A 249 -5.45 -17.23 -2.18
N GLY A 250 -4.54 -18.13 -1.83
CA GLY A 250 -3.70 -18.86 -2.78
C GLY A 250 -2.49 -18.08 -3.29
N PHE A 251 -2.15 -16.94 -2.69
CA PHE A 251 -0.86 -16.29 -2.85
C PHE A 251 -0.31 -15.90 -1.47
N ASP A 252 1.00 -16.00 -1.29
CA ASP A 252 1.62 -15.69 -0.02
C ASP A 252 2.94 -14.94 -0.21
N PHE A 253 2.88 -13.62 -0.10
CA PHE A 253 4.00 -12.72 -0.35
C PHE A 253 4.83 -12.36 0.88
N LEU A 254 4.24 -12.46 2.07
CA LEU A 254 4.98 -12.39 3.32
C LEU A 254 5.69 -13.69 3.67
N SER A 255 5.55 -14.70 2.82
CA SER A 255 5.93 -16.06 3.08
C SER A 255 6.82 -16.61 1.99
N ASN A 256 8.07 -16.80 2.39
CA ASN A 256 9.03 -17.76 1.83
C ASN A 256 10.04 -18.22 2.91
N GLN A 257 9.77 -18.01 4.21
CA GLN A 257 10.74 -18.26 5.29
C GLN A 257 10.22 -19.22 6.38
N LEU A 258 8.91 -19.53 6.44
CA LEU A 258 8.38 -20.54 7.36
C LEU A 258 8.59 -21.98 6.86
N GLU A 259 8.71 -22.20 5.54
CA GLU A 259 9.03 -23.52 4.98
C GLU A 259 10.51 -23.88 5.14
N ASN A 260 11.42 -22.90 5.13
CA ASN A 260 12.84 -23.14 5.39
C ASN A 260 13.13 -23.50 6.85
N LYS A 261 12.23 -23.20 7.81
CA LYS A 261 12.37 -23.71 9.18
C LYS A 261 11.90 -25.15 9.33
N LYS A 262 10.94 -25.64 8.53
CA LYS A 262 10.58 -27.08 8.56
C LYS A 262 11.66 -27.96 7.94
N SER A 263 12.40 -27.48 6.94
CA SER A 263 13.54 -28.20 6.38
C SER A 263 14.79 -28.13 7.28
N HIS A 264 15.07 -26.98 7.93
CA HIS A 264 16.17 -26.88 8.90
C HIS A 264 15.91 -27.66 10.20
N LEU A 265 14.69 -27.63 10.75
CA LEU A 265 14.34 -28.42 11.94
C LEU A 265 14.28 -29.93 11.64
N LYS A 266 13.83 -30.35 10.45
CA LYS A 266 13.95 -31.76 10.04
C LYS A 266 15.41 -32.18 9.89
N ASN A 267 16.26 -31.35 9.30
CA ASN A 267 17.67 -31.68 9.12
C ASN A 267 18.44 -31.77 10.44
N ILE A 268 18.15 -30.90 11.41
CA ILE A 268 18.76 -30.96 12.76
C ILE A 268 18.26 -32.18 13.55
N LEU A 269 16.99 -32.57 13.38
CA LEU A 269 16.44 -33.78 14.01
C LEU A 269 16.83 -35.08 13.29
N SER A 270 17.25 -35.02 12.02
CA SER A 270 17.72 -36.19 11.25
C SER A 270 19.25 -36.32 11.19
N SER A 271 20.01 -35.28 11.53
CA SER A 271 21.47 -35.30 11.57
C SER A 271 22.01 -35.49 12.98
N GLY A 272 21.39 -36.37 13.77
CA GLY A 272 21.88 -36.74 15.10
C GLY A 272 23.39 -37.01 15.10
N LYS A 273 24.11 -36.04 15.65
CA LYS A 273 25.36 -36.17 16.40
C LYS A 273 25.31 -35.14 17.52
#